data_AF-A0A847N2N1-F1
#
_entry.id   AF-A0A847N2N1-F1
#
_cell.length_a   1.000
_cell.length_b   1.000
_cell.length_c   1.000
_cell.angle_alpha   90.00
_cell.angle_beta   90.00
_cell.angle_gamma   90.00
#
_symmetry.space_group_name_H-M   'P 1'
#
loop_
_entity.id
_entity.type
_entity.pdbx_description
1 polymer ?
#
loop_
_entity_poly.entity_id
_entity_poly.type
_entity_poly.pdbx_seq_one_letter_code
_entity_poly.pdbx_strand_id
1 'polypeptide(L)'
;MRNKRFVAEHRGGLLTLEDHRCLMKWALAMTEHLKASLCFPVEPLLNDALQVGKQWSEGLVATGEAIKWSRAVHKYAQTVEDPASKIFCRAVGHAVATAHMADHCLGPVYYGRKLMNLLALDAEQELAWQTAKLREVCPNLYPFILQVMQEKLQSRK
;
A
#
# COMPACT_ATOMS: atom_id res chain seq x y z
N MET A 1 -1.86 13.35 -16.63
CA MET A 1 -0.61 13.71 -15.92
C MET A 1 -0.76 13.32 -14.46
N ARG A 2 0.27 12.78 -13.79
CA ARG A 2 0.17 12.43 -12.36
C ARG A 2 0.11 13.71 -11.51
N ASN A 3 -0.62 13.65 -10.39
CA ASN A 3 -0.70 14.77 -9.46
C ASN A 3 0.69 15.05 -8.87
N LYS A 4 1.17 16.30 -8.95
CA LYS A 4 2.51 16.71 -8.48
C LYS A 4 2.74 16.42 -7.01
N ARG A 5 1.68 16.34 -6.20
CA ARG A 5 1.75 15.95 -4.77
C ARG A 5 2.10 14.47 -4.52
N PHE A 6 2.12 13.64 -5.56
CA PHE A 6 2.69 12.28 -5.50
C PHE A 6 4.05 12.18 -6.20
N VAL A 7 4.56 13.27 -6.77
CA VAL A 7 5.84 13.29 -7.48
C VAL A 7 6.89 13.83 -6.52
N ALA A 8 8.00 13.11 -6.37
CA ALA A 8 9.09 13.53 -5.51
C ALA A 8 9.70 14.87 -5.97
N GLU A 9 10.18 15.70 -5.02
CA GLU A 9 10.79 17.00 -5.31
C GLU A 9 11.93 16.91 -6.34
N HIS A 10 12.84 15.93 -6.18
CA HIS A 10 13.95 15.70 -7.11
C HIS A 10 13.50 15.27 -8.53
N ARG A 11 12.22 15.01 -8.74
CA ARG A 11 11.58 14.72 -10.04
C ARG A 11 10.64 15.84 -10.50
N GLY A 12 10.74 17.03 -9.91
CA GLY A 12 9.92 18.21 -10.28
C GLY A 12 8.51 18.23 -9.68
N GLY A 13 8.28 17.46 -8.61
CA GLY A 13 7.01 17.45 -7.88
C GLY A 13 7.05 18.21 -6.55
N LEU A 14 6.10 17.92 -5.67
CA LEU A 14 5.91 18.58 -4.37
C LEU A 14 6.04 17.62 -3.18
N LEU A 15 6.32 16.35 -3.42
CA LEU A 15 6.39 15.34 -2.35
C LEU A 15 7.80 15.28 -1.78
N THR A 16 7.93 15.62 -0.50
CA THR A 16 9.19 15.46 0.24
C THR A 16 9.53 13.99 0.42
N LEU A 17 10.81 13.67 0.66
CA LEU A 17 11.22 12.29 0.97
C LEU A 17 10.56 11.78 2.26
N GLU A 18 10.40 12.64 3.26
CA GLU A 18 9.74 12.30 4.53
C GLU A 18 8.27 11.93 4.31
N ASP A 19 7.52 12.77 3.59
CA ASP A 19 6.13 12.48 3.22
C ASP A 19 6.02 11.18 2.41
N HIS A 20 6.95 10.93 1.50
CA HIS A 20 7.01 9.69 0.72
C HIS A 20 7.22 8.46 1.62
N ARG A 21 8.10 8.57 2.61
CA ARG A 21 8.31 7.52 3.62
C ARG A 21 7.09 7.33 4.52
N CYS A 22 6.41 8.40 4.92
CA CYS A 22 5.16 8.30 5.68
C CYS A 22 4.09 7.53 4.89
N LEU A 23 3.94 7.83 3.59
CA LEU A 23 3.01 7.08 2.72
C LEU A 23 3.37 5.59 2.60
N MET A 24 4.66 5.24 2.58
CA MET A 24 5.09 3.84 2.65
C MET A 24 4.67 3.22 3.98
N LYS A 25 4.93 3.87 5.12
CA LYS A 25 4.56 3.37 6.46
C LYS A 25 3.06 3.13 6.56
N TRP A 26 2.25 4.05 6.04
CA TRP A 26 0.80 3.87 5.97
C TRP A 26 0.41 2.65 5.11
N ALA A 27 1.00 2.51 3.92
CA ALA A 27 0.73 1.38 3.03
C ALA A 27 1.07 0.02 3.67
N LEU A 28 2.20 -0.06 4.38
CA LEU A 28 2.62 -1.26 5.10
C LEU A 28 1.68 -1.56 6.27
N ALA A 29 1.31 -0.56 7.06
CA ALA A 29 0.37 -0.74 8.18
C ALA A 29 -0.98 -1.31 7.71
N MET A 30 -1.49 -0.86 6.54
CA MET A 30 -2.69 -1.45 5.94
C MET A 30 -2.51 -2.92 5.62
N THR A 31 -1.38 -3.31 5.05
CA THR A 31 -1.13 -4.73 4.74
C THR A 31 -0.97 -5.59 5.98
N GLU A 32 -0.37 -5.06 7.06
CA GLU A 32 -0.29 -5.75 8.35
C GLU A 32 -1.67 -5.91 9.00
N HIS A 33 -2.54 -4.90 8.90
CA HIS A 33 -3.91 -4.99 9.41
C HIS A 33 -4.74 -6.01 8.64
N LEU A 34 -4.70 -5.97 7.30
CA LEU A 34 -5.39 -6.93 6.43
C LEU A 34 -4.93 -8.37 6.65
N LYS A 35 -3.66 -8.57 7.04
CA LYS A 35 -3.10 -9.90 7.36
C LYS A 35 -3.86 -10.58 8.49
N ALA A 36 -4.38 -9.82 9.46
CA ALA A 36 -5.15 -10.36 10.57
C ALA A 36 -6.50 -10.97 10.14
N SER A 37 -7.02 -10.56 8.98
CA SER A 37 -8.26 -11.09 8.41
C SER A 37 -8.06 -12.36 7.58
N LEU A 38 -6.82 -12.83 7.41
CA LEU A 38 -6.52 -14.04 6.65
C LEU A 38 -6.54 -15.28 7.55
N CYS A 39 -7.22 -16.33 7.10
CA CYS A 39 -7.28 -17.62 7.81
C CYS A 39 -6.18 -18.61 7.39
N PHE A 40 -5.17 -18.15 6.65
CA PHE A 40 -4.10 -18.99 6.08
C PHE A 40 -2.72 -18.38 6.32
N PRO A 41 -1.67 -19.22 6.37
CA PRO A 41 -0.31 -18.73 6.57
C PRO A 41 0.13 -17.83 5.42
N VAL A 42 0.80 -16.72 5.77
CA VAL A 42 1.39 -15.80 4.80
C VAL A 42 2.74 -16.34 4.36
N GLU A 43 2.89 -16.48 3.04
CA GLU A 43 4.11 -16.92 2.37
C GLU A 43 5.35 -16.12 2.80
N PRO A 44 6.51 -16.77 3.05
CA PRO A 44 7.73 -16.11 3.50
C PRO A 44 8.14 -14.91 2.63
N LEU A 45 8.01 -15.04 1.30
CA LEU A 45 8.30 -13.98 0.32
C LEU A 45 7.58 -12.66 0.64
N LEU A 46 6.34 -12.72 1.13
CA LEU A 46 5.56 -11.53 1.45
C LEU A 46 6.09 -10.84 2.70
N ASN A 47 6.51 -11.61 3.72
CA ASN A 47 7.11 -11.04 4.92
C ASN A 47 8.45 -10.36 4.60
N ASP A 48 9.27 -10.97 3.76
CA ASP A 48 10.53 -10.37 3.30
C ASP A 48 10.29 -9.06 2.53
N ALA A 49 9.30 -9.04 1.63
CA ALA A 49 8.94 -7.84 0.89
C ALA A 49 8.45 -6.70 1.81
N LEU A 50 7.62 -7.02 2.81
CA LEU A 50 7.17 -6.06 3.82
C LEU A 50 8.34 -5.52 4.66
N GLN A 51 9.27 -6.39 5.04
CA GLN A 51 10.47 -5.99 5.78
C GLN A 51 11.35 -5.05 4.96
N VAL A 52 11.52 -5.28 3.66
CA VAL A 52 12.23 -4.38 2.74
C VAL A 52 11.49 -3.05 2.60
N GLY A 53 10.17 -3.07 2.50
CA GLY A 53 9.35 -1.84 2.52
C GLY A 53 9.58 -1.02 3.79
N LYS A 54 9.60 -1.69 4.95
CA LYS A 54 9.89 -1.07 6.25
C LYS A 54 11.29 -0.45 6.27
N GLN A 55 12.31 -1.21 5.88
CA GLN A 55 13.69 -0.73 5.78
C GLN A 55 13.80 0.48 4.84
N TRP A 56 13.08 0.49 3.72
CA TRP A 56 13.08 1.62 2.79
C TRP A 56 12.48 2.87 3.44
N SER A 57 11.39 2.69 4.20
CA SER A 57 10.74 3.78 4.92
C SER A 57 11.62 4.40 6.01
N GLU A 58 12.61 3.66 6.51
CA GLU A 58 13.63 4.14 7.45
C GLU A 58 14.94 4.57 6.76
N GLY A 59 15.01 4.53 5.43
CA GLY A 59 16.20 4.93 4.66
C GLY A 59 17.35 3.93 4.66
N LEU A 60 17.11 2.69 5.05
CA LEU A 60 18.14 1.64 5.18
C LEU A 60 18.42 0.89 3.87
N VAL A 61 17.49 0.92 2.91
CA VAL A 61 17.66 0.28 1.59
C VAL A 61 17.28 1.23 0.47
N ALA A 62 17.90 1.04 -0.69
CA ALA A 62 17.65 1.86 -1.87
C ALA A 62 16.29 1.54 -2.52
N THR A 63 15.71 2.53 -3.22
CA THR A 63 14.46 2.37 -3.98
C THR A 63 14.50 1.21 -4.98
N GLY A 64 15.66 0.93 -5.58
CA GLY A 64 15.83 -0.20 -6.50
C GLY A 64 15.56 -1.56 -5.87
N GLU A 65 15.95 -1.75 -4.60
CA GLU A 65 15.71 -3.00 -3.87
C GLU A 65 14.21 -3.18 -3.57
N ALA A 66 13.54 -2.13 -3.09
CA ALA A 66 12.08 -2.17 -2.91
C ALA A 66 11.33 -2.45 -4.22
N ILE A 67 11.76 -1.87 -5.35
CA ILE A 67 11.19 -2.16 -6.68
C ILE A 67 11.34 -3.65 -7.04
N LYS A 68 12.51 -4.23 -6.78
CA LYS A 68 12.79 -5.66 -7.05
C LYS A 68 11.83 -6.56 -6.26
N TRP A 69 11.64 -6.28 -4.98
CA TRP A 69 10.72 -7.03 -4.12
C TRP A 69 9.25 -6.85 -4.51
N SER A 70 8.82 -5.61 -4.80
CA SER A 70 7.48 -5.35 -5.32
C SER A 70 7.20 -6.15 -6.60
N ARG A 71 8.15 -6.20 -7.54
CA ARG A 71 8.03 -7.00 -8.78
C ARG A 71 7.98 -8.49 -8.50
N ALA A 72 8.80 -8.99 -7.57
CA ALA A 72 8.80 -10.39 -7.17
C ALA A 72 7.43 -10.80 -6.59
N VAL A 73 6.86 -9.98 -5.71
CA VAL A 73 5.51 -10.20 -5.16
C VAL A 73 4.44 -10.16 -6.25
N HIS A 74 4.51 -9.21 -7.19
CA HIS A 74 3.56 -9.15 -8.31
C HIS A 74 3.65 -10.37 -9.23
N LYS A 75 4.86 -10.89 -9.48
CA LYS A 75 5.07 -12.12 -10.24
C LYS A 75 4.49 -13.31 -9.50
N TYR A 76 4.77 -13.44 -8.20
CA TYR A 76 4.20 -14.50 -7.37
C TYR A 76 2.67 -14.46 -7.34
N ALA A 77 2.06 -13.27 -7.24
CA ALA A 77 0.60 -13.11 -7.27
C ALA A 77 -0.07 -13.69 -8.54
N GLN A 78 0.67 -13.87 -9.63
CA GLN A 78 0.16 -14.48 -10.86
C GLN A 78 0.06 -16.01 -10.77
N THR A 79 0.85 -16.65 -9.89
CA THR A 79 0.88 -18.10 -9.70
C THR A 79 -0.05 -18.57 -8.59
N VAL A 80 -0.49 -17.67 -7.71
CA VAL A 80 -1.40 -17.99 -6.61
C VAL A 80 -2.78 -18.35 -7.16
N GLU A 81 -3.38 -19.46 -6.72
CA GLU A 81 -4.73 -19.85 -7.13
C GLU A 81 -5.79 -19.25 -6.22
N ASP A 82 -5.60 -19.34 -4.90
CA ASP A 82 -6.52 -18.84 -3.90
C ASP A 82 -6.82 -17.33 -4.09
N PRO A 83 -8.09 -16.94 -4.29
CA PRO A 83 -8.45 -15.55 -4.58
C PRO A 83 -8.07 -14.57 -3.46
N ALA A 84 -8.22 -14.95 -2.19
CA ALA A 84 -7.91 -14.08 -1.06
C ALA A 84 -6.39 -13.83 -0.96
N SER A 85 -5.60 -14.89 -1.04
CA SER A 85 -4.13 -14.85 -1.09
C SER A 85 -3.64 -14.01 -2.27
N LYS A 86 -4.23 -14.17 -3.45
CA LYS A 86 -3.89 -13.39 -4.65
C LYS A 86 -4.15 -11.89 -4.46
N ILE A 87 -5.29 -11.53 -3.87
CA ILE A 87 -5.62 -10.13 -3.57
C ILE A 87 -4.63 -9.57 -2.54
N PHE A 88 -4.33 -10.33 -1.49
CA PHE A 88 -3.37 -9.91 -0.47
C PHE A 88 -1.96 -9.72 -1.04
N CYS A 89 -1.47 -10.64 -1.87
CA CYS A 89 -0.20 -10.48 -2.59
C CYS A 89 -0.18 -9.17 -3.40
N ARG A 90 -1.27 -8.83 -4.09
CA ARG A 90 -1.36 -7.57 -4.83
C ARG A 90 -1.35 -6.35 -3.93
N ALA A 91 -1.99 -6.42 -2.76
CA ALA A 91 -1.92 -5.36 -1.75
C ALA A 91 -0.47 -5.13 -1.29
N VAL A 92 0.25 -6.19 -0.91
CA VAL A 92 1.67 -6.14 -0.52
C VAL A 92 2.55 -5.60 -1.65
N GLY A 93 2.38 -6.11 -2.87
CA GLY A 93 3.16 -5.66 -4.03
C GLY A 93 3.01 -4.15 -4.28
N HIS A 94 1.79 -3.63 -4.13
CA HIS A 94 1.53 -2.19 -4.23
C HIS A 94 2.08 -1.39 -3.05
N ALA A 95 1.98 -1.89 -1.81
CA ALA A 95 2.57 -1.21 -0.66
C ALA A 95 4.08 -1.02 -0.85
N VAL A 96 4.79 -2.07 -1.26
CA VAL A 96 6.24 -1.98 -1.51
C VAL A 96 6.53 -1.15 -2.77
N ALA A 97 5.64 -1.15 -3.78
CA ALA A 97 5.75 -0.27 -4.95
C ALA A 97 5.66 1.22 -4.59
N THR A 98 5.18 1.58 -3.39
CA THR A 98 5.22 2.96 -2.91
C THR A 98 6.62 3.54 -3.00
N ALA A 99 7.69 2.75 -2.79
CA ALA A 99 9.07 3.22 -2.95
C ALA A 99 9.38 3.71 -4.37
N HIS A 100 8.86 3.01 -5.39
CA HIS A 100 8.98 3.43 -6.79
C HIS A 100 8.29 4.77 -6.99
N MET A 101 7.04 4.83 -6.55
CA MET A 101 6.28 6.05 -6.49
C MET A 101 5.14 6.04 -5.48
N ALA A 102 4.90 7.22 -4.94
CA ALA A 102 4.01 7.44 -3.83
C ALA A 102 2.54 7.07 -4.10
N ASP A 103 2.00 7.27 -5.31
CA ASP A 103 0.59 6.98 -5.62
C ASP A 103 0.23 5.48 -5.51
N HIS A 104 1.22 4.58 -5.51
CA HIS A 104 1.01 3.17 -5.20
C HIS A 104 0.54 2.92 -3.76
N CYS A 105 0.69 3.88 -2.84
CA CYS A 105 0.20 3.77 -1.46
C CYS A 105 -1.32 3.55 -1.36
N LEU A 106 -2.07 3.88 -2.43
CA LEU A 106 -3.51 3.65 -2.53
C LEU A 106 -3.86 2.22 -2.97
N GLY A 107 -2.88 1.42 -3.36
CA GLY A 107 -3.10 0.03 -3.75
C GLY A 107 -3.68 -0.83 -2.63
N PRO A 108 -3.10 -0.82 -1.41
CA PRO A 108 -3.69 -1.53 -0.27
C PRO A 108 -5.11 -1.08 0.08
N VAL A 109 -5.49 0.18 -0.15
CA VAL A 109 -6.89 0.62 0.02
C VAL A 109 -7.81 -0.13 -0.95
N TYR A 110 -7.45 -0.13 -2.24
CA TYR A 110 -8.24 -0.80 -3.27
C TYR A 110 -8.32 -2.32 -3.07
N TYR A 111 -7.18 -2.96 -2.83
CA TYR A 111 -7.13 -4.41 -2.62
C TYR A 111 -7.69 -4.82 -1.25
N GLY A 112 -7.57 -3.99 -0.23
CA GLY A 112 -8.18 -4.19 1.09
C GLY A 112 -9.69 -4.24 1.00
N ARG A 113 -10.32 -3.25 0.35
CA ARG A 113 -11.77 -3.28 0.08
C ARG A 113 -12.18 -4.54 -0.68
N LYS A 114 -11.42 -4.92 -1.71
CA LYS A 114 -11.69 -6.13 -2.50
C LYS A 114 -11.57 -7.39 -1.64
N LEU A 115 -10.58 -7.46 -0.75
CA LEU A 115 -10.36 -8.57 0.17
C LEU A 115 -11.50 -8.69 1.18
N MET A 116 -11.86 -7.60 1.84
CA MET A 116 -12.97 -7.59 2.81
C MET A 116 -14.27 -8.05 2.17
N ASN A 117 -14.60 -7.52 0.97
CA ASN A 117 -15.78 -7.95 0.23
C ASN A 117 -15.74 -9.44 -0.13
N LEU A 118 -14.59 -9.95 -0.58
CA LEU A 118 -14.44 -11.37 -0.92
C LEU A 118 -14.66 -12.27 0.30
N LEU A 119 -14.18 -11.83 1.46
CA LEU A 119 -14.29 -12.56 2.73
C LEU A 119 -15.63 -12.33 3.45
N ALA A 120 -16.55 -11.56 2.85
CA ALA A 120 -17.81 -11.13 3.49
C ALA A 120 -17.59 -10.43 4.85
N LEU A 121 -16.52 -9.65 4.97
CA LEU A 121 -16.18 -8.82 6.13
C LEU A 121 -16.57 -7.35 5.89
N ASP A 122 -16.55 -6.56 6.95
CA ASP A 122 -16.92 -5.14 6.90
C ASP A 122 -15.83 -4.28 6.24
N ALA A 123 -16.02 -3.99 4.95
CA ALA A 123 -15.12 -3.16 4.17
C ALA A 123 -15.15 -1.67 4.56
N GLU A 124 -16.24 -1.19 5.15
CA GLU A 124 -16.35 0.21 5.58
C GLU A 124 -15.64 0.41 6.93
N GLN A 125 -15.72 -0.57 7.83
CA GLN A 125 -14.90 -0.63 9.05
C GLN A 125 -13.40 -0.65 8.74
N GLU A 126 -12.98 -1.45 7.75
CA GLU A 126 -11.59 -1.46 7.28
C GLU A 126 -11.18 -0.08 6.72
N LEU A 127 -11.99 0.52 5.85
CA LEU A 127 -11.70 1.84 5.30
C LEU A 127 -11.61 2.93 6.39
N ALA A 128 -12.47 2.86 7.41
CA ALA A 128 -12.42 3.77 8.55
C ALA A 128 -11.10 3.62 9.33
N TRP A 129 -10.64 2.39 9.57
CA TRP A 129 -9.34 2.13 10.18
C TRP A 129 -8.19 2.68 9.33
N GLN A 130 -8.19 2.40 8.02
CA GLN A 130 -7.17 2.88 7.10
C GLN A 130 -7.09 4.41 7.09
N THR A 131 -8.25 5.08 7.14
CA THR A 131 -8.36 6.55 7.20
C THR A 131 -7.84 7.12 8.51
N ALA A 132 -8.17 6.49 9.65
CA ALA A 132 -7.64 6.87 10.95
C ALA A 132 -6.12 6.71 11.00
N LYS A 133 -5.60 5.60 10.45
CA LYS A 133 -4.16 5.33 10.40
C LYS A 133 -3.39 6.30 9.51
N LEU A 134 -4.00 6.76 8.41
CA LEU A 134 -3.44 7.81 7.58
C LEU A 134 -3.26 9.11 8.37
N ARG A 135 -4.25 9.49 9.18
CA ARG A 135 -4.18 10.71 10.01
C ARG A 135 -3.07 10.62 11.05
N GLU A 136 -2.88 9.45 11.63
CA GLU A 136 -1.83 9.18 12.62
C GLU A 136 -0.43 9.27 11.99
N VAL A 137 -0.22 8.60 10.85
CA VAL A 137 1.13 8.40 10.27
C VAL A 137 1.52 9.49 9.29
N CYS A 138 0.56 10.09 8.57
CA CYS A 138 0.78 11.09 7.52
C CYS A 138 -0.10 12.34 7.71
N PRO A 139 -0.08 13.01 8.88
CA PRO A 139 -1.01 14.11 9.17
C PRO A 139 -0.96 15.24 8.13
N ASN A 140 0.23 15.56 7.61
CA ASN A 140 0.42 16.63 6.60
C ASN A 140 -0.27 16.31 5.27
N LEU A 141 -0.31 15.03 4.89
CA LEU A 141 -0.90 14.59 3.63
C LEU A 141 -2.36 14.15 3.78
N TYR A 142 -2.85 13.97 5.01
CA TYR A 142 -4.16 13.40 5.29
C TYR A 142 -5.31 14.03 4.47
N PRO A 143 -5.50 15.37 4.44
CA PRO A 143 -6.62 15.95 3.69
C PRO A 143 -6.55 15.65 2.19
N PHE A 144 -5.34 15.70 1.63
CA PHE A 144 -5.11 15.45 0.21
C PHE A 144 -5.32 13.98 -0.15
N ILE A 145 -4.73 13.06 0.61
CA ILE A 145 -4.85 11.62 0.34
C ILE A 145 -6.28 11.15 0.54
N LEU A 146 -6.99 11.66 1.55
CA LEU A 146 -8.41 11.37 1.76
C LEU A 146 -9.25 11.75 0.54
N GLN A 147 -9.05 12.96 0.00
CA GLN A 147 -9.76 13.40 -1.20
C GLN A 147 -9.50 12.46 -2.39
N VAL A 148 -8.22 12.18 -2.69
CA VAL A 148 -7.85 11.29 -3.82
C VAL A 148 -8.41 9.88 -3.63
N MET A 149 -8.40 9.38 -2.39
CA MET A 149 -8.95 8.08 -2.04
C MET A 149 -10.45 8.02 -2.33
N GLN A 150 -11.22 9.03 -1.91
CA GLN A 150 -12.67 9.12 -2.14
C GLN A 150 -13.00 9.19 -3.63
N GLU A 151 -12.30 10.03 -4.41
CA GLU A 151 -12.47 10.14 -5.86
C GLU A 151 -12.24 8.79 -6.56
N LYS A 152 -11.16 8.08 -6.20
CA LYS A 152 -10.85 6.77 -6.78
C LYS A 152 -11.87 5.70 -6.43
N LEU A 153 -12.34 5.66 -5.18
CA LEU A 153 -13.35 4.69 -4.74
C LEU A 153 -14.71 4.93 -5.41
N GLN A 154 -15.06 6.18 -5.73
CA GLN A 154 -16.27 6.54 -6.47
C GLN A 154 -16.16 6.17 -7.96
N SER A 155 -15.00 6.40 -8.59
CA SER A 155 -14.77 6.12 -10.02
C SER A 155 -14.70 4.63 -10.39
N ARG A 156 -14.72 3.73 -9.40
CA ARG A 156 -14.55 2.28 -9.57
C ARG A 156 -15.76 1.45 -9.11
N LYS A 157 -16.88 2.13 -8.80
CA LYS A 157 -18.20 1.50 -8.73
C LYS A 157 -18.75 1.32 -10.14
#